data_AF-A0A850NUB4-F1
#
_entry.id   AF-A0A850NUB4-F1
#
_cell.length_a   1.000
_cell.length_b   1.000
_cell.length_c   1.000
_cell.angle_alpha   90.00
_cell.angle_beta   90.00
_cell.angle_gamma   90.00
#
_symmetry.space_group_name_H-M   'P 1'
#
loop_
_entity.id
_entity.type
_entity.pdbx_description
1 polymer ?
#
loop_
_entity_poly.entity_id
_entity_poly.type
_entity_poly.pdbx_seq_one_letter_code
_entity_poly.pdbx_strand_id
1 'polypeptide(L)'
;MSWRAEILTLFPGMFPGPLGHSLAGRALETGLWSLGTHDLRDHGLGRHRSVDDVPFGGGAGMVLRPDVLDAGIAAMAAGDLPLVVLT
;
A
#
# COMPACT_ATOMS: atom_id res chain seq x y z
N MET A 1 1.72 -13.50 19.06
CA MET A 1 1.63 -12.37 18.13
C MET A 1 0.71 -12.78 17.01
N SER A 2 -0.35 -12.02 16.72
CA SER A 2 -1.20 -12.28 15.55
C SER A 2 -0.47 -11.84 14.28
N TRP A 3 -0.74 -12.52 13.16
CA TRP A 3 -0.17 -12.16 11.87
C TRP A 3 -0.69 -10.77 11.43
N ARG A 4 0.15 -9.96 10.78
CA ARG A 4 -0.18 -8.59 10.33
C ARG A 4 0.23 -8.38 8.88
N ALA A 5 -0.67 -7.82 8.09
CA ALA A 5 -0.40 -7.36 6.73
C ALA A 5 -0.63 -5.85 6.63
N GLU A 6 0.27 -5.18 5.90
CA GLU A 6 0.23 -3.76 5.63
C GLU A 6 0.21 -3.54 4.12
N ILE A 7 -0.74 -2.75 3.63
CA ILE A 7 -0.93 -2.53 2.19
C ILE A 7 -0.71 -1.06 1.86
N LEU A 8 0.34 -0.79 1.08
CA LEU A 8 0.54 0.49 0.42
C LEU A 8 -0.24 0.49 -0.90
N THR A 9 -1.17 1.41 -1.07
CA THR A 9 -2.02 1.43 -2.27
C THR A 9 -2.51 2.83 -2.61
N LEU A 10 -2.87 3.04 -3.87
CA LEU A 10 -3.66 4.19 -4.30
C LEU A 10 -5.16 4.02 -4.06
N PHE A 11 -5.62 2.89 -3.52
CA PHE A 11 -7.04 2.63 -3.32
C PHE A 11 -7.30 1.96 -1.98
N PRO A 12 -7.05 2.64 -0.84
CA PRO A 12 -7.20 2.03 0.49
C PRO A 12 -8.62 1.51 0.73
N GLY A 13 -9.64 2.18 0.18
CA GLY A 13 -11.05 1.76 0.28
C GLY A 13 -11.40 0.45 -0.44
N MET A 14 -10.49 -0.14 -1.23
CA MET A 14 -10.69 -1.48 -1.78
C MET A 14 -10.51 -2.59 -0.72
N PHE A 15 -9.95 -2.25 0.44
CA PHE A 15 -9.67 -3.19 1.52
C PHE A 15 -10.64 -3.01 2.69
N PRO A 16 -11.01 -4.10 3.40
CA PRO A 16 -10.47 -5.45 3.25
C PRO A 16 -11.00 -6.19 2.01
N GLY A 17 -12.06 -5.70 1.36
CA GLY A 17 -12.61 -6.30 0.15
C GLY A 17 -12.85 -7.80 0.33
N PRO A 18 -12.37 -8.66 -0.58
CA PRO A 18 -12.47 -10.12 -0.43
C PRO A 18 -11.89 -10.69 0.87
N LEU A 19 -10.92 -10.02 1.50
CA LEU A 19 -10.32 -10.45 2.77
C LEU A 19 -11.30 -10.31 3.95
N GLY A 20 -12.37 -9.55 3.79
CA GLY A 20 -13.46 -9.42 4.76
C GLY A 20 -14.49 -10.56 4.70
N HIS A 21 -14.31 -11.55 3.83
CA HIS A 21 -15.29 -12.63 3.65
C HIS A 21 -14.78 -13.99 4.15
N SER A 22 -15.71 -14.90 4.43
CA SER A 22 -15.43 -16.30 4.79
C SER A 22 -14.45 -16.42 5.98
N LEU A 23 -13.56 -17.41 5.95
CA LEU A 23 -12.59 -17.69 7.02
C LEU A 23 -11.64 -16.50 7.28
N ALA A 24 -11.17 -15.82 6.22
CA ALA A 24 -10.29 -14.67 6.36
C ALA A 24 -10.98 -13.53 7.12
N GLY A 25 -12.22 -13.19 6.75
CA GLY A 25 -13.02 -12.17 7.41
C GLY A 25 -13.29 -12.49 8.88
N ARG A 26 -13.75 -13.71 9.18
CA ARG A 26 -13.98 -14.14 10.57
C ARG A 26 -12.70 -14.08 11.42
N ALA A 27 -11.56 -14.46 10.85
CA ALA A 27 -10.28 -14.39 11.53
C ALA A 27 -9.81 -12.93 11.74
N LEU A 28 -10.18 -12.02 10.83
CA LEU A 28 -9.92 -10.58 10.97
C LEU A 28 -10.81 -9.98 12.08
N GLU A 29 -12.11 -10.30 12.09
CA GLU A 29 -13.10 -9.86 13.09
C GLU A 29 -12.74 -10.34 14.51
N THR A 30 -12.22 -11.57 14.63
CA THR A 30 -11.78 -12.15 15.92
C THR A 30 -10.35 -11.75 16.30
N GLY A 31 -9.65 -10.97 15.48
CA GLY A 31 -8.31 -10.46 15.76
C GLY A 31 -7.19 -11.51 15.67
N LEU A 32 -7.45 -12.67 15.04
CA LEU A 32 -6.42 -13.68 14.77
C LEU A 32 -5.37 -13.19 13.77
N TRP A 33 -5.74 -12.21 12.94
CA TRP A 33 -4.83 -11.42 12.14
C TRP A 33 -5.31 -9.98 12.01
N SER A 34 -4.45 -9.10 11.49
CA SER A 34 -4.75 -7.67 11.28
C SER A 34 -4.33 -7.18 9.90
N LEU A 35 -5.07 -6.21 9.40
CA LEU A 35 -4.83 -5.54 8.12
C LEU A 35 -4.75 -4.03 8.33
N GLY A 36 -3.63 -3.43 7.91
CA GLY A 36 -3.49 -1.98 7.76
C GLY A 36 -3.42 -1.59 6.29
N THR A 37 -4.02 -0.46 5.95
CA THR A 37 -3.95 0.13 4.60
C THR A 37 -3.46 1.57 4.68
N HIS A 38 -2.59 1.93 3.75
CA HIS A 38 -1.94 3.23 3.66
C HIS A 38 -2.17 3.81 2.27
N ASP A 39 -2.66 5.05 2.21
CA ASP A 39 -2.82 5.74 0.94
C ASP A 39 -1.46 6.31 0.49
N LEU A 40 -0.94 5.81 -0.62
CA LEU A 40 0.33 6.30 -1.18
C LEU A 40 0.27 7.81 -1.50
N ARG A 41 -0.94 8.37 -1.73
CA ARG A 41 -1.09 9.81 -2.00
C ARG A 41 -0.72 10.69 -0.83
N ASP A 42 -0.67 10.18 0.40
CA ASP A 42 -0.23 10.97 1.55
C ASP A 42 1.26 11.33 1.46
N HIS A 43 2.01 10.62 0.62
CA HIS A 43 3.42 10.87 0.31
C HIS A 43 3.63 11.52 -1.07
N GLY A 44 2.54 11.84 -1.78
CA GLY A 44 2.59 12.47 -3.09
C GLY A 44 3.10 13.91 -3.05
N LEU A 45 3.70 14.36 -4.15
CA LEU A 45 4.40 15.65 -4.20
C LEU A 45 3.51 16.80 -4.69
N GLY A 46 3.79 17.99 -4.15
CA GLY A 46 3.15 19.24 -4.54
C GLY A 46 1.66 19.32 -4.20
N ARG A 47 0.99 20.37 -4.70
CA ARG A 47 -0.43 20.66 -4.40
C ARG A 47 -1.38 19.51 -4.80
N HIS A 48 -1.04 18.78 -5.85
CA HIS A 48 -1.89 17.73 -6.39
C HIS A 48 -1.58 16.34 -5.84
N ARG A 49 -0.59 16.22 -4.93
CA ARG A 49 -0.14 14.94 -4.37
C ARG A 49 0.21 13.93 -5.48
N SER A 50 1.01 14.36 -6.45
CA SER A 50 1.44 13.52 -7.58
C SER A 50 2.28 12.35 -7.09
N VAL A 51 1.94 11.14 -7.53
CA VAL A 51 2.57 9.87 -7.11
C VAL A 51 3.31 9.15 -8.24
N ASP A 52 3.11 9.60 -9.47
CA ASP A 52 3.62 9.04 -10.70
C ASP A 52 4.22 10.13 -11.60
N ASP A 53 5.03 9.72 -12.57
CA ASP A 53 5.61 10.61 -13.58
C ASP A 53 5.77 9.87 -14.92
N VAL A 54 6.05 10.62 -15.98
CA VAL A 54 6.29 10.09 -17.32
C VAL A 54 7.57 9.22 -17.30
N PRO A 55 7.57 8.05 -17.95
CA PRO A 55 8.76 7.20 -18.01
C PRO A 55 9.93 7.90 -18.72
N PHE A 56 11.13 7.76 -18.13
CA PHE A 56 12.36 8.14 -18.82
C PHE A 56 12.53 7.34 -20.12
N GLY A 57 13.01 8.01 -21.17
CA GLY A 57 13.14 7.41 -22.52
C GLY A 57 11.86 7.46 -23.36
N GLY A 58 10.75 7.95 -22.80
CA GLY A 58 9.46 8.03 -23.48
C GLY A 58 8.69 6.71 -23.47
N GLY A 59 7.43 6.76 -23.89
CA GLY A 59 6.49 5.65 -23.81
C GLY A 59 5.11 6.13 -23.39
N ALA A 60 4.10 5.28 -23.59
CA ALA A 60 2.75 5.56 -23.11
C ALA A 60 2.62 5.21 -21.62
N GLY A 61 1.80 5.97 -20.89
CA GLY A 61 1.48 5.72 -19.48
C GLY A 61 2.37 6.47 -18.51
N MET A 62 2.27 6.07 -17.23
CA MET A 62 2.92 6.69 -16.09
C MET A 62 3.63 5.63 -15.25
N VAL A 63 4.67 6.02 -14.53
CA VAL A 63 5.43 5.17 -13.61
C VAL A 63 5.36 5.76 -12.22
N LEU A 64 5.04 4.94 -11.21
CA LEU A 64 5.08 5.37 -9.81
C LEU A 64 6.48 5.89 -9.46
N ARG A 65 6.53 7.05 -8.82
CA ARG A 65 7.79 7.70 -8.52
C ARG A 65 8.51 6.98 -7.37
N PRO A 66 9.83 6.76 -7.49
CA PRO A 66 10.59 6.05 -6.47
C PRO A 66 10.69 6.82 -5.15
N ASP A 67 10.74 8.15 -5.18
CA ASP A 67 10.79 8.99 -3.97
C ASP A 67 9.49 8.92 -3.15
N VAL A 68 8.34 8.90 -3.82
CA VAL A 68 7.03 8.73 -3.19
C VAL A 68 6.87 7.31 -2.61
N LEU A 69 7.30 6.28 -3.36
CA LEU A 69 7.27 4.89 -2.90
C LEU A 69 8.17 4.68 -1.68
N ASP A 70 9.40 5.18 -1.70
CA ASP A 70 10.35 5.07 -0.59
C ASP A 70 9.79 5.73 0.68
N ALA A 71 9.25 6.94 0.56
CA ALA A 71 8.61 7.65 1.67
C ALA A 71 7.40 6.88 2.25
N GLY A 72 6.57 6.27 1.39
CA GLY A 72 5.44 5.46 1.83
C GLY A 72 5.87 4.18 2.54
N ILE A 73 6.84 3.45 1.98
CA ILE A 73 7.39 2.24 2.59
C ILE A 73 8.04 2.55 3.95
N ALA A 74 8.82 3.62 4.02
CA ALA A 74 9.47 4.07 5.26
C ALA A 74 8.46 4.46 6.35
N ALA A 75 7.30 5.02 5.98
CA ALA A 75 6.25 5.38 6.93
C ALA A 75 5.51 4.16 7.51
N MET A 76 5.41 3.06 6.75
CA MET A 76 4.66 1.86 7.17
C MET A 76 5.41 1.02 8.21
N ALA A 77 6.73 1.06 8.22
CA ALA A 77 7.51 0.24 9.14
C ALA A 77 8.82 0.91 9.54
N ALA A 78 8.89 1.29 10.80
CA ALA A 78 10.14 1.33 11.54
C ALA A 78 10.64 -0.12 11.80
N GLY A 79 11.07 -0.81 10.73
CA GLY A 79 11.86 -2.05 10.76
C GLY A 79 11.11 -3.40 10.75
N ASP A 80 11.47 -4.26 9.79
CA ASP A 80 11.31 -5.74 9.75
C ASP A 80 10.04 -6.43 9.18
N LEU A 81 9.19 -5.75 8.40
CA LEU A 81 8.20 -6.48 7.58
C LEU A 81 8.80 -6.93 6.23
N PRO A 82 8.58 -8.17 5.77
CA PRO A 82 8.93 -8.57 4.42
C PRO A 82 8.21 -7.70 3.39
N LEU A 83 8.96 -7.09 2.48
CA LEU A 83 8.39 -6.30 1.38
C LEU A 83 7.97 -7.22 0.23
N VAL A 84 6.67 -7.24 -0.08
CA VAL A 84 6.10 -7.99 -1.20
C VAL A 84 5.61 -6.98 -2.25
N VAL A 85 6.13 -7.08 -3.47
CA VAL A 85 5.73 -6.24 -4.60
C VAL A 85 4.94 -7.07 -5.59
N LEU A 86 3.71 -6.64 -5.88
CA LEU A 86 2.87 -7.22 -6.94
C LEU A 86 3.15 -6.47 -8.24
N THR A 87 3.62 -7.18 -9.26
CA THR A 87 3.96 -6.63 -10.58
C THR A 87 3.12 -7.25 -11.69
#